data_AF-A0A171DIU5-F1
#
_entry.id   AF-A0A171DIU5-F1
#
_cell.length_a   1.000
_cell.length_b   1.000
_cell.length_c   1.000
_cell.angle_alpha   90.00
_cell.angle_beta   90.00
_cell.angle_gamma   90.00
#
_symmetry.space_group_name_H-M   'P 1'
#
loop_
_entity.id
_entity.type
_entity.pdbx_description
1 polymer ?
#
loop_
_entity_poly.entity_id
_entity_poly.type
_entity_poly.pdbx_seq_one_letter_code
_entity_poly.pdbx_strand_id
1 'polypeptide(L)'
;MTTAPPPRRVHRRTGDDLAPGTVWVGDGSRWATPFLPGQRIDRDSPLWPYIAAGVPGGTRGLRALTPADAAQTAALYLDWLIEQPALMLRLDQLAGRDLACACRRPRADRPDHCHGRILLGMANDLPDDDAQPEDSAYRAEATEEGDER
;
A
#
# COMPACT_ATOMS: atom_id res chain seq x y z
N MET A 1 11.55 -26.53 1.76
CA MET A 1 10.98 -25.64 2.80
C MET A 1 9.67 -25.12 2.25
N THR A 2 8.52 -25.52 2.82
CA THR A 2 7.21 -25.11 2.31
C THR A 2 6.96 -23.66 2.72
N THR A 3 7.02 -22.74 1.76
CA THR A 3 6.68 -21.33 1.96
C THR A 3 5.23 -21.25 2.44
N ALA A 4 5.00 -20.63 3.60
CA ALA A 4 3.64 -20.34 4.07
C ALA A 4 2.91 -19.51 2.99
N PRO A 5 1.62 -19.75 2.73
CA PRO A 5 0.89 -19.02 1.71
C PRO A 5 0.94 -17.50 2.01
N PRO A 6 1.06 -16.64 0.99
CA PRO A 6 1.02 -15.22 1.22
C PRO A 6 -0.33 -14.86 1.87
N PRO A 7 -0.34 -13.93 2.83
CA PRO A 7 -1.56 -13.43 3.42
C PRO A 7 -2.36 -12.71 2.34
N ARG A 8 -3.68 -12.84 2.39
CA ARG A 8 -4.53 -12.40 1.27
C ARG A 8 -5.46 -11.27 1.63
N ARG A 9 -5.60 -10.89 2.90
CA ARG A 9 -6.75 -10.09 3.33
C ARG A 9 -6.39 -8.90 4.20
N VAL A 10 -7.10 -7.81 3.92
CA VAL A 10 -7.17 -6.62 4.78
C VAL A 10 -8.55 -6.59 5.44
N HIS A 11 -8.57 -6.66 6.77
CA HIS A 11 -9.76 -6.50 7.60
C HIS A 11 -10.03 -5.00 7.84
N ARG A 12 -11.25 -4.54 7.58
CA ARG A 12 -11.64 -3.13 7.70
C ARG A 12 -12.76 -2.94 8.71
N ARG A 13 -12.39 -3.01 9.99
CA ARG A 13 -13.24 -2.56 11.11
C ARG A 13 -12.52 -2.74 12.44
N THR A 14 -12.86 -1.87 13.38
CA THR A 14 -12.71 -2.12 14.81
C THR A 14 -13.85 -3.03 15.26
N GLY A 15 -13.56 -4.21 15.81
CA GLY A 15 -14.56 -5.07 16.46
C GLY A 15 -15.11 -6.25 15.66
N ASP A 16 -14.61 -6.51 14.45
CA ASP A 16 -14.78 -7.85 13.84
C ASP A 16 -13.80 -8.82 14.52
N ASP A 17 -14.17 -10.09 14.64
CA ASP A 17 -13.24 -11.13 15.10
C ASP A 17 -12.09 -11.24 14.09
N LEU A 18 -10.94 -10.69 14.47
CA LEU A 18 -9.73 -10.75 13.65
C LEU A 18 -9.21 -12.18 13.68
N ALA A 19 -8.80 -12.68 12.51
CA ALA A 19 -8.14 -13.97 12.44
C ALA A 19 -6.89 -13.96 13.35
N PRO A 20 -6.59 -15.06 14.07
CA PRO A 20 -5.39 -15.14 14.89
C PRO A 20 -4.14 -14.76 14.08
N GLY A 21 -3.32 -13.86 14.62
CA GLY A 21 -2.10 -13.38 13.94
C GLY A 21 -2.29 -12.15 13.04
N THR A 22 -3.52 -11.62 12.90
CA THR A 22 -3.77 -10.37 12.18
C THR A 22 -3.03 -9.20 12.83
N VAL A 23 -2.36 -8.37 12.03
CA VAL A 23 -1.61 -7.19 12.50
C VAL A 23 -2.42 -5.91 12.29
N TRP A 24 -2.60 -5.13 13.36
CA TRP A 24 -3.18 -3.79 13.25
C TRP A 24 -2.18 -2.81 12.62
N VAL A 25 -2.60 -2.18 11.52
CA VAL A 25 -1.82 -1.17 10.78
C VAL A 25 -2.54 0.19 10.71
N GLY A 26 -3.67 0.35 11.41
CA GLY A 26 -4.39 1.62 11.48
C GLY A 26 -3.78 2.61 12.48
N ASP A 27 -4.58 3.58 12.91
CA ASP A 27 -4.19 4.65 13.83
C ASP A 27 -3.48 4.12 15.09
N GLY A 28 -2.45 4.85 15.54
CA GLY A 28 -1.60 4.47 16.68
C GLY A 28 -0.57 3.38 16.37
N SER A 29 -0.62 2.75 15.19
CA SER A 29 0.44 1.86 14.73
C SER A 29 1.58 2.64 14.05
N ARG A 30 2.77 2.04 13.97
CA ARG A 30 3.90 2.56 13.17
C ARG A 30 3.63 2.55 11.66
N TRP A 31 2.62 1.81 11.24
CA TRP A 31 2.24 1.60 9.85
C TRP A 31 1.09 2.52 9.40
N ALA A 32 0.58 3.35 10.31
CA ALA A 32 -0.51 4.28 10.03
C ALA A 32 -0.12 5.25 8.90
N THR A 33 -1.11 5.61 8.07
CA THR A 33 -0.94 6.70 7.11
C THR A 33 -0.88 8.05 7.84
N PRO A 34 0.11 8.92 7.57
CA PRO A 34 0.12 10.28 8.10
C PRO A 34 -0.79 11.23 7.31
N PHE A 35 -1.36 10.76 6.20
CA PHE A 35 -2.25 11.51 5.33
C PHE A 35 -3.70 11.05 5.52
N LEU A 36 -4.62 12.01 5.66
CA LEU A 36 -6.06 11.77 5.65
C LEU A 36 -6.73 12.60 4.53
N PRO A 37 -7.74 12.05 3.85
CA PRO A 37 -8.56 12.84 2.92
C PRO A 37 -9.16 14.05 3.63
N GLY A 38 -9.05 15.24 3.02
CA GLY A 38 -9.56 16.47 3.62
C GLY A 38 -8.64 17.10 4.67
N GLN A 39 -7.53 16.45 5.06
CA GLN A 39 -6.56 17.01 6.00
C GLN A 39 -5.86 18.22 5.40
N ARG A 40 -5.80 19.31 6.15
CA ARG A 40 -4.96 20.46 5.81
C ARG A 40 -3.51 20.16 6.16
N ILE A 41 -2.61 20.25 5.18
CA ILE A 41 -1.17 20.14 5.33
C ILE A 41 -0.57 21.50 5.02
N ASP A 42 -0.13 22.20 6.07
CA ASP A 42 0.53 23.50 5.96
C ASP A 42 1.97 23.36 5.41
N ARG A 43 2.48 24.46 4.86
CA ARG A 43 3.78 24.52 4.18
C ARG A 43 5.00 24.19 5.06
N ASP A 44 4.87 24.39 6.36
CA ASP A 44 5.87 24.06 7.38
C ASP A 44 5.76 22.62 7.89
N SER A 45 4.73 21.87 7.47
CA SER A 45 4.59 20.47 7.83
C SER A 45 5.73 19.62 7.24
N PRO A 46 6.24 18.61 7.98
CA PRO A 46 7.16 17.62 7.42
C PRO A 46 6.53 16.81 6.27
N LEU A 47 5.21 16.84 6.13
CA LEU A 47 4.48 16.18 5.03
C LEU A 47 4.39 17.04 3.76
N TRP A 48 4.80 18.31 3.83
CA TRP A 48 4.72 19.23 2.70
C TRP A 48 5.45 18.73 1.45
N PRO A 49 6.67 18.17 1.51
CA PRO A 49 7.38 17.70 0.32
C PRO A 49 6.56 16.71 -0.52
N TYR A 50 5.86 15.79 0.14
CA TYR A 50 5.05 14.75 -0.53
C TYR A 50 3.84 15.35 -1.24
N ILE A 51 3.04 16.16 -0.54
CA ILE A 51 1.83 16.74 -1.14
C ILE A 51 2.15 17.82 -2.18
N ALA A 52 3.25 18.53 -2.02
CA ALA A 52 3.70 19.57 -2.96
C ALA A 52 4.21 18.98 -4.29
N ALA A 53 4.81 17.80 -4.27
CA ALA A 53 5.35 17.15 -5.46
C ALA A 53 4.26 16.85 -6.51
N GLY A 54 3.03 16.60 -6.06
CA GLY A 54 1.88 16.33 -6.92
C GLY A 54 1.20 17.57 -7.52
N VAL A 55 1.70 18.79 -7.32
CA VAL A 55 1.07 20.03 -7.80
C VAL A 55 1.66 20.45 -9.16
N PRO A 56 0.90 20.37 -10.27
CA PRO A 56 1.36 20.84 -11.57
C PRO A 56 1.66 22.34 -11.55
N GLY A 57 2.81 22.75 -12.08
CA GLY A 57 3.24 24.15 -12.07
C GLY A 57 3.80 24.64 -10.72
N GLY A 58 3.91 23.76 -9.73
CA GLY A 58 4.54 24.01 -8.43
C GLY A 58 3.64 24.71 -7.41
N THR A 59 4.21 24.99 -6.24
CA THR A 59 3.46 25.46 -5.05
C THR A 59 3.62 26.95 -4.75
N ARG A 60 4.01 27.77 -5.74
CA ARG A 60 4.30 29.20 -5.52
C ARG A 60 3.07 29.93 -4.99
N GLY A 61 3.21 30.53 -3.81
CA GLY A 61 2.13 31.28 -3.14
C GLY A 61 1.16 30.41 -2.32
N LEU A 62 1.22 29.08 -2.45
CA LEU A 62 0.39 28.18 -1.64
C LEU A 62 0.94 28.10 -0.20
N ARG A 63 0.02 28.10 0.76
CA ARG A 63 0.31 28.01 2.20
C ARG A 63 -0.09 26.67 2.81
N ALA A 64 -1.02 25.97 2.18
CA ALA A 64 -1.45 24.64 2.55
C ALA A 64 -2.02 23.92 1.33
N LEU A 65 -2.03 22.60 1.43
CA LEU A 65 -2.65 21.69 0.48
C LEU A 65 -3.47 20.65 1.25
N THR A 66 -4.39 20.00 0.54
CA THR A 66 -5.25 18.99 1.14
C THR A 66 -5.38 17.81 0.18
N PRO A 67 -5.11 16.56 0.64
CA PRO A 67 -5.42 15.38 -0.15
C PRO A 67 -6.91 15.36 -0.48
N ALA A 68 -7.24 15.30 -1.76
CA ALA A 68 -8.62 15.40 -2.24
C ALA A 68 -9.42 14.13 -1.94
N ASP A 69 -8.82 12.96 -2.13
CA ASP A 69 -9.50 11.68 -2.03
C ASP A 69 -8.58 10.55 -1.56
N ALA A 70 -9.15 9.35 -1.45
CA ALA A 70 -8.44 8.16 -1.02
C ALA A 70 -7.32 7.73 -1.98
N ALA A 71 -7.47 7.98 -3.28
CA ALA A 71 -6.45 7.63 -4.28
C ALA A 71 -5.20 8.49 -4.07
N GLN A 72 -5.38 9.80 -3.91
CA GLN A 72 -4.27 10.70 -3.62
C GLN A 72 -3.66 10.40 -2.26
N THR A 73 -4.45 10.12 -1.22
CA THR A 73 -3.94 9.70 0.09
C THR A 73 -3.08 8.43 -0.01
N ALA A 74 -3.51 7.44 -0.78
CA ALA A 74 -2.77 6.19 -0.99
C ALA A 74 -1.44 6.43 -1.73
N ALA A 75 -1.43 7.27 -2.77
CA ALA A 75 -0.21 7.64 -3.48
C ALA A 75 0.78 8.40 -2.56
N LEU A 76 0.30 9.38 -1.80
CA LEU A 76 1.13 10.10 -0.83
C LEU A 76 1.69 9.18 0.25
N TYR A 77 0.90 8.22 0.72
CA TYR A 77 1.35 7.22 1.68
C TYR A 77 2.46 6.34 1.11
N LEU A 78 2.31 5.89 -0.15
CA LEU A 78 3.34 5.13 -0.85
C LEU A 78 4.66 5.91 -0.93
N ASP A 79 4.61 7.16 -1.41
CA ASP A 79 5.78 8.04 -1.54
C ASP A 79 6.46 8.30 -0.18
N TRP A 80 5.67 8.53 0.86
CA TRP A 80 6.22 8.69 2.21
C TRP A 80 6.86 7.41 2.73
N LEU A 81 6.21 6.26 2.54
CA LEU A 81 6.62 4.97 3.09
C LEU A 81 7.97 4.50 2.53
N ILE A 82 8.19 4.67 1.22
CA ILE A 82 9.46 4.31 0.58
C ILE A 82 10.63 5.14 1.11
N GLU A 83 10.37 6.35 1.59
CA GLU A 83 11.35 7.23 2.23
C GLU A 83 11.51 6.98 3.74
N GLN A 84 10.88 5.94 4.30
CA GLN A 84 11.07 5.53 5.69
C GLN A 84 11.94 4.27 5.81
N PRO A 85 13.29 4.35 5.74
CA PRO A 85 14.17 3.17 5.83
C PRO A 85 13.88 2.28 7.05
N ALA A 86 13.58 2.89 8.20
CA ALA A 86 13.30 2.15 9.43
C ALA A 86 11.97 1.36 9.42
N LEU A 87 11.01 1.76 8.56
CA LEU A 87 9.78 0.99 8.33
C LEU A 87 9.97 -0.03 7.21
N MET A 88 10.67 0.34 6.13
CA MET A 88 10.97 -0.56 5.02
C MET A 88 11.74 -1.82 5.49
N LEU A 89 12.71 -1.64 6.39
CA LEU A 89 13.46 -2.75 7.01
C LEU A 89 12.62 -3.67 7.91
N ARG A 90 11.36 -3.32 8.18
CA ARG A 90 10.45 -4.08 9.05
C ARG A 90 9.27 -4.68 8.29
N LEU A 91 9.24 -4.60 6.96
CA LEU A 91 8.15 -5.18 6.16
C LEU A 91 8.03 -6.70 6.36
N ASP A 92 9.12 -7.37 6.73
CA ASP A 92 9.17 -8.78 7.15
C ASP A 92 8.23 -9.08 8.33
N GLN A 93 7.92 -8.10 9.18
CA GLN A 93 6.96 -8.24 10.28
C GLN A 93 5.52 -8.41 9.81
N LEU A 94 5.23 -8.01 8.56
CA LEU A 94 3.92 -8.09 7.93
C LEU A 94 3.82 -9.26 6.95
N ALA A 95 4.96 -9.78 6.47
CA ALA A 95 5.02 -10.91 5.56
C ALA A 95 4.30 -12.14 6.16
N GLY A 96 3.45 -12.80 5.38
CA GLY A 96 2.69 -13.96 5.86
C GLY A 96 1.48 -13.64 6.75
N ARG A 97 1.19 -12.37 7.08
CA ARG A 97 0.13 -11.98 8.02
C ARG A 97 -1.00 -11.19 7.38
N ASP A 98 -2.23 -11.50 7.78
CA ASP A 98 -3.38 -10.65 7.48
C ASP A 98 -3.24 -9.29 8.20
N LEU A 99 -3.78 -8.23 7.59
CA LEU A 99 -3.67 -6.87 8.12
C LEU A 99 -5.05 -6.33 8.50
N ALA A 100 -5.11 -5.45 9.50
CA ALA A 100 -6.34 -4.78 9.92
C ALA A 100 -6.17 -3.25 9.98
N CYS A 101 -7.17 -2.52 9.51
CA CYS A 101 -7.19 -1.05 9.56
C CYS A 101 -8.61 -0.48 9.67
N ALA A 102 -8.70 0.83 9.90
CA ALA A 102 -9.97 1.56 9.96
C ALA A 102 -10.38 2.20 8.62
N CYS A 103 -9.67 1.94 7.51
CA CYS A 103 -10.00 2.55 6.22
C CYS A 103 -11.43 2.24 5.78
N ARG A 104 -12.10 3.25 5.22
CA ARG A 104 -13.43 3.08 4.63
C ARG A 104 -13.33 2.14 3.41
N ARG A 105 -14.32 1.26 3.23
CA ARG A 105 -14.46 0.48 1.99
C ARG A 105 -14.89 1.41 0.84
N PRO A 106 -14.28 1.29 -0.35
CA PRO A 106 -14.80 1.99 -1.52
C PRO A 106 -16.20 1.47 -1.85
N ARG A 107 -16.92 2.21 -2.69
CA ARG A 107 -18.10 1.67 -3.37
C ARG A 107 -17.66 0.58 -4.36
N ALA A 108 -18.56 -0.32 -4.73
CA ALA A 108 -18.25 -1.45 -5.60
C ALA A 108 -17.74 -1.04 -7.00
N ASP A 109 -18.08 0.15 -7.46
CA ASP A 109 -17.65 0.74 -8.74
C ASP A 109 -16.32 1.50 -8.65
N ARG A 110 -15.66 1.51 -7.50
CA ARG A 110 -14.45 2.30 -7.25
C ARG A 110 -13.28 1.41 -6.83
N PRO A 111 -12.06 1.73 -7.32
CA PRO A 111 -10.85 1.03 -6.91
C PRO A 111 -10.57 1.19 -5.42
N ASP A 112 -9.79 0.25 -4.91
CA ASP A 112 -9.61 0.07 -3.48
C ASP A 112 -8.28 0.64 -2.95
N HIS A 113 -8.29 1.94 -2.64
CA HIS A 113 -7.11 2.70 -2.18
C HIS A 113 -6.84 2.63 -0.68
N CYS A 114 -6.80 1.43 -0.10
CA CYS A 114 -6.50 1.25 1.32
C CYS A 114 -4.98 1.13 1.57
N HIS A 115 -4.46 1.84 2.58
CA HIS A 115 -3.04 1.75 2.94
C HIS A 115 -2.64 0.33 3.40
N GLY A 116 -3.56 -0.40 4.02
CA GLY A 116 -3.35 -1.82 4.36
C GLY A 116 -3.12 -2.69 3.12
N ARG A 117 -3.71 -2.35 1.96
CA ARG A 117 -3.44 -3.08 0.70
C ARG A 117 -2.04 -2.79 0.17
N ILE A 118 -1.59 -1.53 0.26
CA ILE A 118 -0.21 -1.14 -0.09
C ILE A 118 0.80 -1.94 0.75
N LEU A 119 0.62 -1.97 2.07
CA LEU A 119 1.49 -2.72 2.97
C LEU A 119 1.47 -4.23 2.67
N LEU A 120 0.29 -4.78 2.37
CA LEU A 120 0.15 -6.19 2.01
C LEU A 120 0.93 -6.51 0.73
N GLY A 121 0.83 -5.64 -0.29
CA GLY A 121 1.56 -5.77 -1.55
C GLY A 121 3.06 -5.72 -1.34
N MET A 122 3.55 -4.69 -0.65
CA MET A 122 4.98 -4.53 -0.36
C MET A 122 5.58 -5.65 0.48
N ALA A 123 4.86 -6.13 1.50
CA ALA A 123 5.38 -7.13 2.41
C ALA A 123 5.45 -8.55 1.80
N ASN A 124 4.67 -8.80 0.74
CA ASN A 124 4.52 -10.13 0.16
C ASN A 124 4.87 -10.18 -1.33
N ASP A 125 5.41 -9.09 -1.89
CA ASP A 125 5.73 -8.94 -3.31
C ASP A 125 4.57 -9.39 -4.21
N LEU A 126 3.34 -9.03 -3.81
CA LEU A 126 2.15 -9.43 -4.54
C LEU A 126 2.05 -8.57 -5.81
N PRO A 127 1.80 -9.18 -6.98
CA PRO A 127 1.43 -8.41 -8.16
C PRO A 127 0.19 -7.57 -7.84
N ASP A 128 0.10 -6.38 -8.42
CA ASP A 128 -1.08 -5.54 -8.30
C ASP A 128 -2.33 -6.40 -8.63
N ASP A 129 -3.35 -6.41 -7.76
CA ASP A 129 -4.60 -7.16 -7.99
C ASP A 129 -5.31 -6.70 -9.30
N ASP A 130 -4.90 -5.56 -9.87
CA ASP A 130 -5.34 -5.00 -11.15
C ASP A 130 -4.47 -5.39 -12.36
N ALA A 131 -3.35 -6.11 -12.16
CA ALA A 131 -2.57 -6.69 -13.23
C ALA A 131 -3.42 -7.77 -13.91
N GLN A 132 -4.03 -7.40 -15.04
CA GLN A 132 -4.76 -8.33 -15.89
C GLN A 132 -3.88 -9.59 -16.11
N PRO A 133 -4.46 -10.81 -16.08
CA PRO A 133 -3.73 -12.07 -16.14
C PRO A 133 -2.96 -12.34 -17.46
N GLU A 134 -2.84 -11.35 -18.35
CA GLU A 134 -2.25 -11.50 -19.68
C GLU A 134 -0.72 -11.33 -19.75
N ASP A 135 -0.06 -10.72 -18.75
CA ASP A 135 1.39 -10.47 -18.80
C ASP A 135 2.27 -11.49 -18.03
N SER A 136 1.66 -12.47 -17.34
CA SER A 136 2.39 -13.50 -16.58
C SER A 136 2.85 -14.70 -17.43
N ALA A 137 2.49 -14.76 -18.71
CA ALA A 137 2.80 -15.89 -19.58
C ALA A 137 4.25 -15.93 -20.11
N TYR A 138 5.10 -14.94 -19.84
CA TYR A 138 6.39 -14.80 -20.54
C TYR A 138 7.64 -15.33 -19.81
N ARG A 139 7.56 -16.19 -18.79
CA ARG A 139 8.82 -16.68 -18.16
C ARG A 139 8.86 -18.10 -17.62
N ALA A 140 8.27 -19.04 -18.33
CA ALA A 140 8.72 -20.42 -18.31
C ALA A 140 8.56 -20.95 -19.72
N GLU A 141 9.66 -21.21 -20.44
CA GLU A 141 9.88 -22.25 -21.48
C GLU A 141 11.19 -21.92 -22.21
N ALA A 142 12.35 -22.23 -21.60
CA ALA A 142 13.63 -22.24 -22.31
C ALA A 142 14.64 -23.19 -21.63
N THR A 143 14.21 -24.43 -21.40
CA THR A 143 14.99 -25.63 -21.07
C THR A 143 14.04 -26.76 -21.48
N GLU A 144 14.32 -27.76 -22.32
CA GLU A 144 15.53 -28.51 -22.61
C GLU A 144 15.40 -29.17 -24.01
N GLU A 145 16.54 -29.27 -24.69
CA GLU A 145 17.06 -30.48 -25.36
C GLU A 145 16.17 -31.26 -26.33
N GLY A 146 16.38 -31.00 -27.63
CA GLY A 146 16.09 -31.95 -28.70
C GLY A 146 17.13 -33.08 -28.72
N ASP A 147 16.82 -34.16 -28.03
CA ASP A 147 17.29 -35.51 -28.35
C ASP A 147 16.28 -36.12 -29.34
N GLU A 148 16.72 -36.51 -30.54
CA GLU A 148 16.25 -37.68 -31.30
C GLU A 148 16.80 -37.68 -32.75
N ARG A 149 17.88 -38.44 -32.95
CA ARG A 149 18.12 -39.48 -33.99
C ARG A 149 19.52 -39.49 -34.60
#